data_AF-A0A0F0DCS4-F1
#
_entry.id   AF-A0A0F0DCS4-F1
#
_cell.length_a   1.000
_cell.length_b   1.000
_cell.length_c   1.000
_cell.angle_alpha   90.00
_cell.angle_beta   90.00
_cell.angle_gamma   90.00
#
_symmetry.space_group_name_H-M   'P 1'
#
loop_
_entity.id
_entity.type
_entity.pdbx_description
1 polymer ?
#
loop_
_entity_poly.entity_id
_entity_poly.type
_entity_poly.pdbx_seq_one_letter_code
_entity_poly.pdbx_strand_id
1 'polypeptide(L)'
;MNHTSAAPDPAAAMILRMLHAYQERMHGLAHVRDASVLAVQGADVPAAAAKDWRQVCIALGVGQVGLPTLLSHGHRLAVLDKDDLQHVLAARMLIGRRAALARCIDGAYLAGLAGLLGEAALTALTQREHWAPDAGGPLPALDLAQLAEAGLHALIADGTVSDPSLAQLMRLTIGMQDAVPMRAGTPTAATQAESFMAVLPVLFPELSWLFG
;
A
#
# COMPACT_ATOMS: atom_id res chain seq x y z
N MET A 1 -33.89 -26.48 22.71
CA MET A 1 -33.11 -25.23 22.74
C MET A 1 -32.19 -25.26 21.54
N ASN A 2 -32.64 -24.68 20.43
CA ASN A 2 -31.89 -24.69 19.17
C ASN A 2 -30.84 -23.57 19.23
N HIS A 3 -29.57 -23.94 19.28
CA HIS A 3 -28.48 -23.02 19.00
C HIS A 3 -28.50 -22.71 17.51
N THR A 4 -29.17 -21.63 17.14
CA THR A 4 -29.00 -21.01 15.82
C THR A 4 -27.56 -20.53 15.77
N SER A 5 -26.70 -21.28 15.07
CA SER A 5 -25.36 -20.84 14.71
C SER A 5 -25.50 -19.57 13.89
N ALA A 6 -25.36 -18.42 14.54
CA ALA A 6 -25.33 -17.14 13.85
C ALA A 6 -24.07 -17.15 12.98
N ALA A 7 -24.26 -17.03 11.66
CA ALA A 7 -23.15 -16.83 10.76
C ALA A 7 -22.29 -15.65 11.28
N PRO A 8 -20.95 -15.76 11.26
CA PRO A 8 -20.09 -14.68 11.74
C PRO A 8 -20.43 -13.40 10.97
N ASP A 9 -20.56 -12.30 11.70
CA ASP A 9 -20.76 -10.97 11.12
C ASP A 9 -19.62 -10.70 10.11
N PRO A 10 -19.92 -10.40 8.83
CA PRO A 10 -18.91 -10.18 7.81
C PRO A 10 -17.93 -9.05 8.20
N ALA A 11 -18.39 -8.03 8.92
CA ALA A 11 -17.53 -6.95 9.40
C ALA A 11 -16.54 -7.44 10.47
N ALA A 12 -16.99 -8.29 11.40
CA ALA A 12 -16.13 -8.88 12.41
C ALA A 12 -15.09 -9.83 11.79
N ALA A 13 -15.48 -10.62 10.79
CA ALA A 13 -14.57 -11.49 10.05
C ALA A 13 -13.48 -10.69 9.32
N MET A 14 -13.85 -9.58 8.66
CA MET A 14 -12.90 -8.66 8.03
C MET A 14 -11.92 -8.08 9.05
N ILE A 15 -12.41 -7.55 10.19
CA ILE A 15 -11.56 -6.97 11.23
C ILE A 15 -10.56 -7.99 11.77
N LEU A 16 -11.00 -9.22 12.07
CA LEU A 16 -10.12 -10.28 12.55
C LEU A 16 -9.05 -10.65 11.52
N ARG A 17 -9.43 -10.78 10.24
CA ARG A 17 -8.48 -11.03 9.15
C ARG A 17 -7.45 -9.91 9.03
N MET A 18 -7.89 -8.66 9.13
CA MET A 18 -7.04 -7.48 9.01
C MET A 18 -6.06 -7.38 10.20
N LEU A 19 -6.53 -7.67 11.42
CA LEU A 19 -5.67 -7.74 12.61
C LEU A 19 -4.66 -8.86 12.52
N HIS A 20 -5.06 -10.03 12.02
CA HIS A 20 -4.14 -11.15 11.82
C HIS A 20 -3.06 -10.80 10.78
N ALA A 21 -3.45 -10.25 9.63
CA ALA A 21 -2.51 -9.80 8.62
C ALA A 21 -1.54 -8.73 9.16
N TYR A 22 -2.04 -7.75 9.93
CA TYR A 22 -1.20 -6.76 10.58
C TYR A 22 -0.19 -7.38 11.56
N GLN A 23 -0.62 -8.37 12.36
CA GLN A 23 0.27 -9.08 13.28
C GLN A 23 1.34 -9.88 12.56
N GLU A 24 0.97 -10.63 11.53
CA GLU A 24 1.90 -11.37 10.67
C GLU A 24 2.92 -10.43 10.02
N ARG A 25 2.48 -9.26 9.55
CA ARG A 25 3.36 -8.23 8.99
C ARG A 25 4.39 -7.74 10.01
N MET A 26 3.95 -7.42 11.21
CA MET A 26 4.85 -6.98 12.29
C MET A 26 5.82 -8.07 12.71
N HIS A 27 5.37 -9.33 12.74
CA HIS A 27 6.22 -10.47 13.06
C HIS A 27 7.27 -10.72 11.96
N GLY A 28 6.85 -10.66 10.70
CA GLY A 28 7.70 -10.81 9.52
C GLY A 28 8.84 -9.80 9.47
N LEU A 29 8.62 -8.55 9.92
CA LEU A 29 9.69 -7.53 9.99
C LEU A 29 10.87 -7.95 10.86
N ALA A 30 10.64 -8.71 11.94
CA ALA A 30 11.73 -9.23 12.77
C ALA A 30 12.60 -10.26 12.03
N HIS A 31 12.06 -10.89 10.97
CA HIS A 31 12.74 -11.87 10.14
C HIS A 31 13.40 -11.27 8.90
N VAL A 32 12.96 -10.10 8.39
CA VAL A 32 13.63 -9.32 7.32
C VAL A 32 14.90 -8.63 7.86
N ARG A 33 15.56 -9.23 8.85
CA ARG A 33 16.78 -8.76 9.50
C ARG A 33 17.97 -8.96 8.56
N ASP A 34 17.93 -8.29 7.42
CA ASP A 34 19.09 -8.14 6.58
C ASP A 34 19.96 -7.06 7.25
N ALA A 35 21.15 -7.46 7.70
CA ALA A 35 22.08 -6.59 8.43
C ALA A 35 22.37 -5.29 7.65
N SER A 36 22.23 -5.33 6.32
CA SER A 36 22.35 -4.21 5.40
C SER A 36 21.26 -3.14 5.59
N VAL A 37 20.00 -3.52 5.84
CA VAL A 37 18.88 -2.57 6.02
C VAL A 37 18.96 -1.85 7.36
N LEU A 38 19.38 -2.57 8.41
CA LEU A 38 19.62 -2.01 9.74
C LEU A 38 20.78 -1.02 9.77
N ALA A 39 21.86 -1.32 9.03
CA ALA A 39 23.03 -0.43 8.93
C ALA A 39 22.71 0.88 8.18
N VAL A 40 21.89 0.82 7.13
CA VAL A 40 21.48 2.01 6.34
C VAL A 40 20.56 2.94 7.13
N GLN A 41 19.71 2.39 8.01
CA GLN A 41 18.75 3.19 8.77
C GLN A 41 19.33 3.79 10.08
N GLY A 42 20.59 3.48 10.43
CA GLY A 42 21.21 3.94 11.68
C GLY A 42 20.50 3.43 12.95
N ALA A 43 19.60 2.47 12.80
CA ALA A 43 18.87 1.85 13.89
C ALA A 43 19.77 0.77 14.51
N ASP A 44 20.49 1.14 15.56
CA ASP A 44 21.19 0.18 16.41
C ASP A 44 20.13 -0.63 17.17
N VAL A 45 19.67 -1.74 16.59
CA VAL A 45 18.78 -2.67 17.28
C VAL A 45 19.63 -3.45 18.28
N PRO A 46 19.51 -3.18 19.59
CA PRO A 46 20.34 -3.84 20.58
C PRO A 46 20.12 -5.35 20.48
N ALA A 47 21.19 -6.14 20.56
CA ALA A 47 21.13 -7.59 20.42
C ALA A 47 20.12 -8.28 21.37
N ALA A 48 19.78 -7.62 22.49
CA ALA A 48 18.74 -8.03 23.42
C ALA A 48 17.30 -7.83 22.90
N ALA A 49 17.03 -6.78 22.10
CA ALA A 49 15.73 -6.51 21.48
C ALA A 49 15.40 -7.51 20.37
N ALA A 50 16.41 -8.16 19.77
CA ALA A 50 16.20 -9.15 18.71
C ALA A 50 15.37 -10.39 19.12
N LYS A 51 15.13 -10.60 20.43
CA LYS A 51 14.29 -11.69 20.93
C LYS A 51 12.81 -11.31 21.02
N ASP A 52 12.47 -10.03 20.98
CA ASP A 52 11.10 -9.52 21.03
C ASP A 52 10.81 -8.70 19.77
N TRP A 53 10.00 -9.26 18.86
CA TRP A 53 9.62 -8.60 17.61
C TRP A 53 9.00 -7.22 17.84
N ARG A 54 8.36 -6.97 18.98
CA ARG A 54 7.78 -5.66 19.31
C ARG A 54 8.86 -4.62 19.53
N GLN A 55 9.94 -4.97 20.21
CA GLN A 55 11.08 -4.07 20.44
C GLN A 55 11.80 -3.78 19.12
N VAL A 56 11.90 -4.77 18.24
CA VAL A 56 12.41 -4.57 16.88
C VAL A 56 11.55 -3.59 16.10
N CYS A 57 10.23 -3.74 16.13
CA CYS A 57 9.32 -2.82 15.46
C CYS A 57 9.48 -1.37 15.98
N ILE A 58 9.54 -1.19 17.31
CA ILE A 58 9.75 0.13 17.92
C ILE A 58 11.09 0.74 17.46
N ALA A 59 12.17 -0.04 17.47
CA ALA A 59 13.49 0.42 17.03
C ALA A 59 13.51 0.79 15.53
N LEU A 60 12.67 0.14 14.72
CA LEU A 60 12.47 0.46 13.30
C LEU A 60 11.47 1.60 13.07
N GLY A 61 10.97 2.25 14.14
CA GLY A 61 10.01 3.36 14.06
C GLY A 61 8.56 2.93 13.82
N VAL A 62 8.24 1.64 13.96
CA VAL A 62 6.88 1.10 13.84
C VAL A 62 6.26 0.92 15.22
N GLY A 63 5.42 1.89 15.61
CA GLY A 63 4.68 1.89 16.86
C GLY A 63 3.44 0.99 16.85
N GLN A 64 2.79 0.88 18.02
CA GLN A 64 1.47 0.26 18.10
C GLN A 64 0.41 1.25 17.60
N VAL A 65 -0.48 0.76 16.74
CA VAL A 65 -1.53 1.55 16.12
C VAL A 65 -2.89 1.06 16.62
N GLY A 66 -3.76 1.99 17.00
CA GLY A 66 -5.12 1.67 17.42
C GLY A 66 -5.96 1.15 16.26
N LEU A 67 -6.90 0.24 16.55
CA LEU A 67 -7.82 -0.32 15.55
C LEU A 67 -8.56 0.76 14.71
N PRO A 68 -9.04 1.89 15.29
CA PRO A 68 -9.68 2.94 14.49
C PRO A 68 -8.76 3.54 13.44
N THR A 69 -7.47 3.72 13.76
CA THR A 69 -6.47 4.24 12.84
C THR A 69 -6.19 3.25 11.73
N LEU A 70 -6.04 1.97 12.05
CA LEU A 70 -5.81 0.90 11.08
C LEU A 70 -7.00 0.71 10.13
N LEU A 71 -8.22 0.91 10.60
CA LEU A 71 -9.45 0.81 9.80
C LEU A 71 -9.68 2.02 8.87
N SER A 72 -8.87 3.08 8.97
CA SER A 72 -8.90 4.18 8.00
C SER A 72 -8.48 3.69 6.61
N HIS A 73 -9.20 4.11 5.56
CA HIS A 73 -9.07 3.55 4.20
C HIS A 73 -7.62 3.41 3.72
N GLY A 74 -6.84 4.50 3.73
CA GLY A 74 -5.44 4.46 3.27
C GLY A 74 -4.52 3.63 4.17
N HIS A 75 -4.81 3.57 5.46
CA HIS A 75 -4.03 2.84 6.46
C HIS A 75 -4.19 1.33 6.37
N ARG A 76 -5.32 0.85 5.84
CA ARG A 76 -5.57 -0.59 5.63
C ARG A 76 -4.53 -1.23 4.71
N LEU A 77 -3.94 -0.46 3.79
CA LEU A 77 -2.90 -0.96 2.89
C LEU A 77 -1.67 -1.50 3.62
N ALA A 78 -1.42 -1.06 4.86
CA ALA A 78 -0.28 -1.52 5.65
C ALA A 78 -0.35 -3.00 6.06
N VAL A 79 -1.49 -3.68 5.87
CA VAL A 79 -1.63 -5.12 6.15
C VAL A 79 -1.33 -6.00 4.94
N LEU A 80 -1.19 -5.41 3.76
CA LEU A 80 -0.83 -6.15 2.55
C LEU A 80 0.56 -6.75 2.68
N ASP A 81 0.79 -7.88 2.00
CA ASP A 81 2.13 -8.41 1.85
C ASP A 81 2.98 -7.52 0.93
N LYS A 82 4.24 -7.91 0.73
CA LYS A 82 5.17 -7.10 -0.05
C LYS A 82 4.71 -6.95 -1.49
N ASP A 83 4.29 -8.04 -2.13
CA ASP A 83 4.02 -8.07 -3.55
C ASP A 83 2.71 -7.33 -3.82
N ASP A 84 1.66 -7.63 -3.07
CA ASP A 84 0.36 -6.94 -3.15
C ASP A 84 0.51 -5.44 -2.89
N LEU A 85 1.29 -5.05 -1.86
CA LEU A 85 1.53 -3.66 -1.57
C LEU A 85 2.26 -2.95 -2.71
N GLN A 86 3.29 -3.58 -3.29
CA GLN A 86 4.03 -2.99 -4.42
C GLN A 86 3.12 -2.77 -5.63
N HIS A 87 2.27 -3.74 -5.98
CA HIS A 87 1.32 -3.59 -7.09
C HIS A 87 0.30 -2.49 -6.85
N VAL A 88 -0.27 -2.42 -5.64
CA VAL A 88 -1.23 -1.37 -5.26
C VAL A 88 -0.59 0.02 -5.32
N LEU A 89 0.62 0.17 -4.79
CA LEU A 89 1.35 1.44 -4.83
C LEU A 89 1.77 1.82 -6.25
N ALA A 90 2.17 0.86 -7.08
CA ALA A 90 2.46 1.13 -8.48
C ALA A 90 1.21 1.59 -9.25
N ALA A 91 0.05 0.98 -8.99
CA ALA A 91 -1.22 1.41 -9.56
C ALA A 91 -1.61 2.83 -9.12
N ARG A 92 -1.25 3.26 -7.90
CA ARG A 92 -1.45 4.65 -7.44
C ARG A 92 -0.78 5.67 -8.36
N MET A 93 0.39 5.35 -8.92
CA MET A 93 1.08 6.25 -9.85
C MET A 93 0.42 6.28 -11.24
N LEU A 94 -0.15 5.15 -11.65
CA LEU A 94 -0.77 4.99 -12.96
C LEU A 94 -2.19 5.53 -13.02
N ILE A 95 -2.89 5.65 -11.88
CA ILE A 95 -4.26 6.18 -11.84
C ILE A 95 -4.31 7.65 -12.32
N GLY A 96 -3.27 8.44 -12.03
CA GLY A 96 -3.12 9.81 -12.54
C GLY A 96 -2.79 9.88 -14.04
N ARG A 97 -2.45 8.74 -14.66
CA ARG A 97 -2.05 8.60 -16.06
C ARG A 97 -3.06 7.85 -16.93
N ARG A 98 -4.26 7.55 -16.42
CA ARG A 98 -5.29 6.78 -17.14
C ARG A 98 -5.63 7.35 -18.52
N ALA A 99 -5.67 8.67 -18.68
CA ALA A 99 -5.92 9.31 -19.96
C ALA A 99 -4.82 9.02 -20.99
N ALA A 100 -3.54 9.06 -20.58
CA ALA A 100 -2.40 8.70 -21.41
C ALA A 100 -2.40 7.20 -21.72
N LEU A 101 -2.69 6.35 -20.73
CA LEU A 101 -2.78 4.89 -20.91
C LEU A 101 -3.89 4.50 -21.89
N ALA A 102 -5.07 5.12 -21.81
CA ALA A 102 -6.19 4.87 -22.72
C ALA A 102 -5.95 5.32 -24.18
N ARG A 103 -4.89 6.12 -24.41
CA ARG A 103 -4.41 6.56 -25.73
C ARG A 103 -3.10 5.90 -26.13
N CYS A 104 -2.52 5.07 -25.26
CA CYS A 104 -1.26 4.41 -25.54
C CYS A 104 -1.47 3.40 -26.67
N ILE A 105 -0.66 3.53 -27.72
CA ILE A 105 -0.64 2.61 -28.87
C ILE A 105 0.57 1.67 -28.82
N ASP A 106 1.45 1.84 -27.84
CA ASP A 106 2.60 0.97 -27.63
C ASP A 106 2.14 -0.33 -26.98
N GLY A 107 1.98 -1.36 -27.80
CA GLY A 107 1.58 -2.69 -27.36
C GLY A 107 2.60 -3.36 -26.44
N ALA A 108 3.90 -3.04 -26.56
CA ALA A 108 4.91 -3.59 -25.68
C ALA A 108 4.80 -2.99 -24.27
N TYR A 109 4.53 -1.69 -24.19
CA TYR A 109 4.23 -1.04 -22.92
C TYR A 109 2.97 -1.62 -22.26
N LEU A 110 1.88 -1.77 -23.02
CA LEU A 110 0.62 -2.32 -22.47
C LEU A 110 0.78 -3.78 -22.03
N ALA A 111 1.50 -4.61 -22.80
CA ALA A 111 1.80 -5.98 -22.42
C ALA A 111 2.70 -6.04 -21.15
N GLY A 112 3.69 -5.15 -21.05
CA GLY A 112 4.51 -5.03 -19.84
C GLY A 112 3.67 -4.62 -18.63
N LEU A 113 2.73 -3.69 -18.81
CA LEU A 113 1.82 -3.27 -17.74
C LEU A 113 0.88 -4.39 -17.30
N ALA A 114 0.36 -5.19 -18.23
CA ALA A 114 -0.43 -6.39 -17.95
C ALA A 114 0.39 -7.43 -17.17
N GLY A 115 1.65 -7.64 -17.57
CA GLY A 115 2.55 -8.55 -16.86
C GLY A 115 2.92 -8.08 -15.45
N LEU A 116 2.93 -6.77 -15.22
CA LEU A 116 3.28 -6.16 -13.94
C LEU A 116 2.09 -6.07 -12.97
N LEU A 117 0.89 -5.67 -13.42
CA LEU A 117 -0.27 -5.46 -12.54
C LEU A 117 -1.42 -6.44 -12.76
N GLY A 118 -1.35 -7.26 -13.81
CA GLY A 118 -2.45 -8.12 -14.24
C GLY A 118 -3.41 -7.46 -15.21
N GLU A 119 -4.19 -8.30 -15.88
CA GLU A 119 -5.14 -7.91 -16.94
C GLU A 119 -6.32 -7.07 -16.39
N ALA A 120 -6.77 -7.36 -15.17
CA ALA A 120 -7.84 -6.62 -14.51
C ALA A 120 -7.44 -5.15 -14.31
N ALA A 121 -6.24 -4.93 -13.76
CA ALA A 121 -5.69 -3.60 -13.57
C ALA A 121 -5.48 -2.85 -14.89
N LEU A 122 -4.93 -3.51 -15.93
CA LEU A 122 -4.79 -2.91 -17.26
C LEU A 122 -6.14 -2.46 -17.81
N THR A 123 -7.14 -3.35 -17.78
CA THR A 123 -8.48 -3.09 -18.30
C THR A 123 -9.10 -1.89 -17.60
N ALA A 124 -9.09 -1.87 -16.27
CA ALA A 124 -9.63 -0.77 -15.48
C ALA A 124 -8.87 0.55 -15.69
N LEU A 125 -7.54 0.52 -15.81
CA LEU A 125 -6.72 1.72 -16.04
C LEU A 125 -6.96 2.33 -17.43
N THR A 126 -7.26 1.51 -18.43
CA THR A 126 -7.48 1.94 -19.83
C THR A 126 -8.95 2.23 -20.17
N GLN A 127 -9.89 1.86 -19.30
CA GLN A 127 -11.31 2.20 -19.44
C GLN A 127 -11.54 3.72 -19.48
N ARG A 128 -12.41 4.15 -20.40
CA ARG A 128 -12.59 5.57 -20.80
C ARG A 128 -13.65 6.33 -20.01
N GLU A 129 -14.24 5.75 -18.96
CA GLU A 129 -15.52 6.23 -18.41
C GLU A 129 -15.42 7.40 -17.41
N HIS A 130 -14.23 7.75 -16.91
CA HIS A 130 -14.04 8.91 -16.02
C HIS A 130 -12.66 9.55 -16.23
N TRP A 131 -12.62 10.62 -17.02
CA TRP A 131 -11.38 11.36 -17.30
C TRP A 131 -11.11 12.32 -16.15
N ALA A 132 -10.27 11.90 -15.19
CA ALA A 132 -9.58 12.85 -14.33
C ALA A 132 -8.63 13.70 -15.19
N PRO A 133 -8.34 14.96 -14.81
CA PRO A 133 -7.34 15.76 -15.49
C PRO A 133 -6.00 15.01 -15.48
N ASP A 134 -5.46 14.76 -16.68
CA ASP A 134 -4.10 14.23 -16.82
C ASP A 134 -3.13 15.31 -16.37
N ALA A 135 -2.25 14.98 -15.44
CA ALA A 135 -1.19 15.89 -15.01
C ALA A 135 -0.22 16.26 -16.16
N GLY A 136 -0.29 15.55 -17.30
CA GLY A 136 0.57 15.73 -18.46
C GLY A 136 1.99 15.18 -18.25
N GLY A 137 2.66 14.81 -19.33
CA GLY A 137 4.02 14.24 -19.28
C GLY A 137 4.10 12.78 -19.76
N PRO A 138 5.32 12.23 -19.86
CA PRO A 138 5.54 10.88 -20.35
C PRO A 138 4.95 9.83 -19.39
N LEU A 139 4.60 8.66 -19.94
CA LEU A 139 4.29 7.49 -19.13
C LEU A 139 5.53 7.09 -18.32
N PRO A 140 5.38 6.70 -17.05
CA PRO A 140 6.50 6.30 -16.22
C PRO A 140 7.13 4.99 -16.74
N ALA A 141 8.39 4.75 -16.41
CA ALA A 141 9.01 3.46 -16.66
C ALA A 141 8.32 2.36 -15.83
N LEU A 142 8.22 1.15 -16.38
CA LEU A 142 7.60 -0.01 -15.73
C LEU A 142 8.58 -0.74 -14.80
N ASP A 143 9.12 0.00 -13.83
CA ASP A 143 9.90 -0.55 -12.72
C ASP A 143 9.00 -0.60 -11.48
N LEU A 144 8.64 -1.81 -11.04
CA LEU A 144 7.72 -2.02 -9.93
C LEU A 144 8.21 -1.37 -8.62
N ALA A 145 9.51 -1.45 -8.33
CA ALA A 145 10.07 -0.89 -7.11
C ALA A 145 9.99 0.65 -7.13
N GLN A 146 10.43 1.27 -8.23
CA GLN A 146 10.36 2.74 -8.37
C GLN A 146 8.92 3.25 -8.36
N LEU A 147 8.00 2.54 -9.03
CA LEU A 147 6.58 2.88 -9.04
C LEU A 147 5.95 2.75 -7.64
N ALA A 148 6.31 1.70 -6.88
CA ALA A 148 5.83 1.50 -5.53
C ALA A 148 6.34 2.59 -4.56
N GLU A 149 7.62 2.96 -4.65
CA GLU A 149 8.21 4.04 -3.86
C GLU A 149 7.53 5.39 -4.15
N ALA A 150 7.37 5.73 -5.43
CA ALA A 150 6.66 6.93 -5.85
C ALA A 150 5.19 6.93 -5.39
N GLY A 151 4.53 5.77 -5.46
CA GLY A 151 3.16 5.59 -4.99
C GLY A 151 3.01 5.83 -3.50
N LEU A 152 3.93 5.30 -2.68
CA LEU A 152 3.93 5.52 -1.23
C LEU A 152 4.15 7.00 -0.90
N HIS A 153 5.10 7.64 -1.59
CA HIS A 153 5.31 9.07 -1.44
C HIS A 153 4.06 9.89 -1.77
N ALA A 154 3.36 9.56 -2.85
CA ALA A 154 2.11 10.23 -3.23
C ALA A 154 1.04 10.07 -2.15
N LEU A 155 0.83 8.85 -1.63
CA LEU A 155 -0.15 8.60 -0.57
C LEU A 155 0.14 9.40 0.72
N ILE A 156 1.41 9.53 1.08
CA ILE A 156 1.83 10.31 2.27
C ILE A 156 1.66 11.81 2.00
N ALA A 157 2.07 12.30 0.83
CA ALA A 157 1.94 13.71 0.46
C ALA A 157 0.48 14.17 0.40
N ASP A 158 -0.43 13.28 -0.02
CA ASP A 158 -1.87 13.53 -0.06
C ASP A 158 -2.56 13.38 1.31
N GLY A 159 -1.84 12.92 2.34
CA GLY A 159 -2.39 12.64 3.67
C GLY A 159 -3.22 11.36 3.77
N THR A 160 -3.25 10.54 2.71
CA THR A 160 -3.96 9.25 2.68
C THR A 160 -3.39 8.28 3.71
N VAL A 161 -2.06 8.29 3.85
CA VAL A 161 -1.33 7.64 4.92
C VAL A 161 -0.71 8.75 5.78
N SER A 162 -1.35 9.02 6.92
CA SER A 162 -0.96 10.10 7.83
C SER A 162 -0.30 9.59 9.11
N ASP A 163 -0.55 8.33 9.48
CA ASP A 163 0.11 7.72 10.63
C ASP A 163 1.57 7.36 10.29
N PRO A 164 2.56 7.87 11.04
CA PRO A 164 3.97 7.65 10.73
C PRO A 164 4.40 6.19 10.93
N SER A 165 3.78 5.46 11.86
CA SER A 165 4.12 4.05 12.09
C SER A 165 3.67 3.18 10.92
N LEU A 166 2.47 3.44 10.39
CA LEU A 166 1.96 2.72 9.20
C LEU A 166 2.72 3.08 7.93
N ALA A 167 3.06 4.37 7.74
CA ALA A 167 3.93 4.79 6.64
C ALA A 167 5.29 4.07 6.69
N GLN A 168 5.88 4.00 7.90
CA GLN A 168 7.14 3.28 8.14
C GLN A 168 7.00 1.78 7.86
N LEU A 169 5.91 1.15 8.32
CA LEU A 169 5.63 -0.27 8.06
C LEU A 169 5.52 -0.56 6.56
N MET A 170 4.78 0.27 5.81
CA MET A 170 4.65 0.14 4.36
C MET A 170 6.01 0.30 3.66
N ARG A 171 6.82 1.28 4.09
CA ARG A 171 8.17 1.52 3.57
C ARG A 171 9.08 0.31 3.74
N LEU A 172 9.13 -0.24 4.95
CA LEU A 172 9.91 -1.44 5.26
C LEU A 172 9.41 -2.65 4.48
N THR A 173 8.08 -2.73 4.27
CA THR A 173 7.45 -3.83 3.54
C THR A 173 7.88 -3.85 2.07
N ILE A 174 7.94 -2.70 1.41
CA ILE A 174 8.39 -2.61 0.01
C ILE A 174 9.92 -2.64 -0.15
N GLY A 175 10.68 -2.54 0.95
CA GLY A 175 12.14 -2.53 0.93
C GLY A 175 12.75 -1.17 0.57
N MET A 176 12.00 -0.08 0.74
CA MET A 176 12.45 1.27 0.42
C MET A 176 13.50 1.75 1.43
N GLN A 177 14.64 2.22 0.91
CA GLN A 177 15.79 2.61 1.73
C GLN A 177 15.74 4.06 2.20
N ASP A 178 15.16 4.95 1.39
CA ASP A 178 15.10 6.38 1.70
C ASP A 178 14.08 6.70 2.80
N ALA A 179 14.47 7.57 3.73
CA ALA A 179 13.55 8.08 4.73
C ALA A 179 12.49 8.95 4.05
N VAL A 180 11.20 8.59 4.22
CA VAL A 180 10.11 9.39 3.66
C VAL A 180 10.06 10.73 4.41
N PRO A 181 10.28 11.88 3.75
CA PRO A 181 10.09 13.16 4.39
C PRO A 181 8.59 13.37 4.60
N MET A 182 8.15 13.46 5.85
CA MET A 182 6.77 13.80 6.19
C MET A 182 6.54 15.28 5.90
N ARG A 183 6.10 15.59 4.67
CA ARG A 183 5.64 16.93 4.31
C ARG A 183 4.14 17.03 4.55
N ALA A 184 3.74 17.98 5.38
CA ALA A 184 2.35 18.40 5.51
C ALA A 184 1.93 19.09 4.19
N GLY A 185 1.38 18.32 3.25
CA GLY A 185 0.74 18.85 2.06
C GLY A 185 -0.55 19.58 2.42
N THR A 186 -0.80 20.72 1.78
CA THR A 186 -2.11 21.39 1.84
C THR A 186 -3.19 20.48 1.22
N PRO A 187 -4.38 20.36 1.85
CA PRO A 187 -5.42 19.42 1.45
C PRO A 187 -6.17 19.90 0.20
N THR A 188 -5.54 19.80 -0.96
CA THR A 188 -6.19 19.92 -2.28
C THR A 188 -6.34 18.56 -2.97
N ALA A 189 -5.80 17.49 -2.36
CA ALA A 189 -5.69 16.13 -2.93
C ALA A 189 -6.68 15.09 -2.38
N ALA A 190 -7.56 15.46 -1.43
CA ALA A 190 -8.49 14.53 -0.77
C ALA A 190 -9.37 13.75 -1.77
N THR A 191 -9.77 14.38 -2.89
CA THR A 191 -10.59 13.76 -3.93
C THR A 191 -9.85 12.69 -4.74
N GLN A 192 -8.53 12.80 -4.93
CA GLN A 192 -7.75 11.79 -5.68
C GLN A 192 -7.49 10.54 -4.82
N ALA A 193 -7.22 10.73 -3.53
CA ALA A 193 -7.04 9.65 -2.58
C ALA A 193 -8.31 8.80 -2.44
N GLU A 194 -9.47 9.45 -2.26
CA GLU A 194 -10.76 8.76 -2.17
C GLU A 194 -11.11 8.03 -3.47
N SER A 195 -10.88 8.67 -4.61
CA SER A 195 -11.09 8.05 -5.94
C SER A 195 -10.19 6.84 -6.15
N PHE A 196 -8.94 6.90 -5.70
CA PHE A 196 -8.02 5.77 -5.76
C PHE A 196 -8.51 4.60 -4.91
N MET A 197 -8.84 4.84 -3.64
CA MET A 197 -9.33 3.80 -2.74
C MET A 197 -10.62 3.14 -3.26
N ALA A 198 -11.52 3.91 -3.87
CA ALA A 198 -12.76 3.40 -4.45
C ALA A 198 -12.54 2.50 -5.69
N VAL A 199 -11.42 2.70 -6.42
CA VAL A 199 -11.11 1.95 -7.65
C VAL A 199 -10.30 0.67 -7.36
N LEU A 200 -9.66 0.57 -6.19
CA LEU A 200 -8.83 -0.59 -5.83
C LEU A 200 -9.51 -1.96 -5.95
N PRO A 201 -10.78 -2.15 -5.53
CA PRO A 201 -11.46 -3.44 -5.70
C PRO A 201 -11.64 -3.86 -7.17
N VAL A 202 -11.64 -2.90 -8.09
CA VAL A 202 -11.75 -3.15 -9.53
C VAL A 202 -10.38 -3.48 -10.13
N LEU A 203 -9.32 -2.82 -9.64
CA LEU A 203 -7.95 -3.08 -10.07
C LEU A 203 -7.44 -4.44 -9.57
N PHE A 204 -7.75 -4.76 -8.31
CA PHE A 204 -7.25 -5.92 -7.56
C PHE A 204 -8.42 -6.65 -6.87
N PRO A 205 -9.25 -7.38 -7.62
CA PRO A 205 -10.44 -8.04 -7.08
C PRO A 205 -10.11 -9.07 -5.98
N GLU A 206 -8.93 -9.66 -6.00
CA GLU A 206 -8.37 -10.54 -4.97
C GLU A 206 -8.18 -9.82 -3.62
N LEU A 207 -8.05 -8.50 -3.62
CA LEU A 207 -7.91 -7.66 -2.43
C LEU A 207 -9.23 -7.03 -1.96
N SER A 208 -10.36 -7.35 -2.61
CA SER A 208 -11.69 -6.81 -2.27
C SER A 208 -12.07 -6.97 -0.80
N TRP A 209 -11.58 -8.01 -0.13
CA TRP A 209 -11.79 -8.24 1.31
C TRP A 209 -11.28 -7.12 2.21
N LEU A 210 -10.35 -6.27 1.73
CA LEU A 210 -9.77 -5.15 2.48
C LEU A 210 -10.61 -3.86 2.38
N PHE A 211 -11.43 -3.77 1.34
CA PHE A 211 -12.10 -2.55 0.91
C PHE A 211 -13.64 -2.60 1.03
N GLY A 212 -14.15 -3.61 1.75
CA GLY A 212 -15.58 -3.86 1.96
C GLY A 212 -16.38 -2.64 2.41
#